data_AF-K1Q4Y4-F1
#
_entry.id   AF-K1Q4Y4-F1
#
_cell.length_a   1.000
_cell.length_b   1.000
_cell.length_c   1.000
_cell.angle_alpha   90.00
_cell.angle_beta   90.00
_cell.angle_gamma   90.00
#
_symmetry.space_group_name_H-M   'P 1'
#
loop_
_entity.id
_entity.type
_entity.pdbx_description
1 polymer ?
#
loop_
_entity_poly.entity_id
_entity_poly.type
_entity_poly.pdbx_seq_one_letter_code
_entity_poly.pdbx_strand_id
1 'polypeptide(L)'
;MRILWLILFNYDFFMVKSYENLALNKPAWQQYSYGNPIKPWGADRAVDGRYTDLSAAGGQCTISGNQKSTAVWRVDLGGVLSIHHIFIQYRTDNMVWDELNGCTSRFLGYSVYISNSTNKDEGVLCFKDTNYTKATIPNPTNIICITHGRYIIYYNNRTYPPYPAGYSTDGAYNELCELEVYGCPIPGYYGENCSLFCPLKCQEGHCNIIDGTCLGCVDGYQGPHCNNECSAGTYGFECGNLCGNCYNGIQCNHVNGHCQNGCDIDVSTLPHLTDMMKLL
;
A
#
# COMPACT_ATOMS: atom_id res chain seq x y z
N MET A 1 2.64 18.11 -59.71
CA MET A 1 2.92 18.39 -58.28
C MET A 1 1.97 17.55 -57.44
N ARG A 2 2.37 16.34 -57.04
CA ARG A 2 1.62 15.49 -56.10
C ARG A 2 2.29 15.60 -54.74
N ILE A 3 1.57 16.12 -53.76
CA ILE A 3 2.01 16.30 -52.37
C ILE A 3 1.91 14.93 -51.69
N LEU A 4 3.05 14.34 -51.32
CA LEU A 4 3.09 13.17 -50.43
C LEU A 4 2.84 13.66 -48.99
N TRP A 5 1.81 13.12 -48.35
CA TRP A 5 1.61 13.22 -46.92
C TRP A 5 2.53 12.20 -46.23
N LEU A 6 3.48 12.67 -45.42
CA LEU A 6 4.23 11.84 -44.49
C LEU A 6 3.31 11.53 -43.29
N ILE A 7 2.83 10.29 -43.22
CA ILE A 7 2.17 9.76 -42.02
C ILE A 7 3.28 9.49 -41.00
N LEU A 8 3.39 10.35 -39.98
CA LEU A 8 4.18 10.08 -38.79
C LEU A 8 3.45 9.00 -37.98
N PHE A 9 3.91 7.76 -38.09
CA PHE A 9 3.54 6.72 -37.13
C PHE A 9 4.20 7.06 -35.79
N ASN A 10 3.43 7.62 -34.85
CA ASN A 10 3.79 7.60 -33.43
C ASN A 10 3.75 6.14 -32.99
N TYR A 11 4.92 5.51 -32.93
CA TYR A 11 5.09 4.30 -32.16
C TYR A 11 5.14 4.72 -30.69
N ASP A 12 3.99 4.71 -30.01
CA ASP A 12 3.98 4.63 -28.55
C ASP A 12 4.69 3.33 -28.19
N PHE A 13 5.96 3.46 -27.80
CA PHE A 13 6.73 2.38 -27.23
C PHE A 13 6.10 2.08 -25.86
N PHE A 14 5.17 1.13 -25.82
CA PHE A 14 4.65 0.60 -24.57
C PHE A 14 5.82 -0.03 -23.80
N MET A 15 6.45 0.74 -22.90
CA MET A 15 7.40 0.21 -21.93
C MET A 15 6.64 -0.78 -21.04
N VAL A 16 7.13 -2.02 -20.99
CA VAL A 16 6.58 -3.05 -20.11
C VAL A 16 7.11 -2.81 -18.71
N LYS A 17 6.23 -2.55 -17.74
CA LYS A 17 6.60 -2.45 -16.32
C LYS A 17 7.10 -3.81 -15.83
N SER A 18 8.33 -3.89 -15.31
CA SER A 18 8.98 -5.13 -14.86
C SER A 18 8.88 -5.33 -13.34
N TYR A 19 7.69 -5.23 -12.78
CA TYR A 19 7.47 -5.57 -11.37
C TYR A 19 7.58 -7.08 -11.15
N GLU A 20 8.11 -7.48 -9.98
CA GLU A 20 8.28 -8.88 -9.61
C GLU A 20 7.15 -9.35 -8.69
N ASN A 21 6.80 -10.65 -8.74
CA ASN A 21 5.90 -11.25 -7.76
C ASN A 21 6.64 -11.45 -6.42
N LEU A 22 6.47 -10.48 -5.53
CA LEU A 22 7.08 -10.40 -4.21
C LEU A 22 6.58 -11.48 -3.24
N ALA A 23 5.42 -12.07 -3.50
CA ALA A 23 4.81 -13.08 -2.64
C ALA A 23 5.27 -14.51 -2.97
N LEU A 24 5.85 -14.74 -4.15
CA LEU A 24 6.23 -16.08 -4.61
C LEU A 24 7.13 -16.80 -3.59
N ASN A 25 6.71 -17.98 -3.15
CA ASN A 25 7.33 -18.84 -2.16
C ASN A 25 7.60 -18.17 -0.79
N LYS A 26 6.88 -17.11 -0.47
CA LYS A 26 6.99 -16.44 0.83
C LYS A 26 6.20 -17.16 1.92
N PRO A 27 6.58 -16.99 3.20
CA PRO A 27 5.81 -17.54 4.31
C PRO A 27 4.38 -17.00 4.32
N ALA A 28 3.41 -17.91 4.30
CA ALA A 28 1.99 -17.60 4.38
C ALA A 28 1.35 -18.25 5.61
N TRP A 29 0.26 -17.65 6.08
CA TRP A 29 -0.50 -18.12 7.25
C TRP A 29 -1.99 -17.92 7.03
N GLN A 30 -2.80 -18.81 7.61
CA GLN A 30 -4.25 -18.65 7.67
C GLN A 30 -4.81 -19.01 9.04
N GLN A 31 -5.88 -18.34 9.44
CA GLN A 31 -6.47 -18.47 10.78
C GLN A 31 -7.11 -19.83 11.03
N TYR A 32 -7.84 -20.36 10.04
CA TYR A 32 -8.55 -21.63 10.15
C TYR A 32 -8.25 -22.48 8.93
N SER A 33 -7.17 -23.26 8.94
CA SER A 33 -6.90 -24.20 7.84
C SER A 33 -7.94 -25.32 7.82
N TYR A 34 -8.39 -25.73 6.64
CA TYR A 34 -9.24 -26.92 6.54
C TYR A 34 -8.46 -28.16 7.01
N GLY A 35 -8.95 -28.83 8.04
CA GLY A 35 -8.31 -30.00 8.62
C GLY A 35 -8.47 -31.22 7.73
N ASN A 36 -7.41 -31.60 7.01
CA ASN A 36 -7.32 -32.93 6.38
C ASN A 36 -5.90 -33.50 6.54
N PRO A 37 -5.77 -34.64 7.25
CA PRO A 37 -4.47 -35.25 7.51
C PRO A 37 -3.79 -35.85 6.27
N ILE A 38 -4.51 -36.02 5.16
CA ILE A 38 -4.03 -36.64 3.91
C ILE A 38 -3.68 -35.60 2.85
N LYS A 39 -4.41 -34.47 2.80
CA LYS A 39 -4.16 -33.35 1.87
C LYS A 39 -4.10 -32.04 2.65
N PRO A 40 -2.90 -31.51 2.98
CA PRO A 40 -2.81 -30.24 3.68
C PRO A 40 -3.18 -29.10 2.71
N TRP A 41 -4.29 -28.41 2.94
CA TRP A 41 -4.66 -27.17 2.23
C TRP A 41 -4.03 -25.96 2.92
N GLY A 42 -2.70 -26.00 3.04
CA GLY A 42 -1.89 -24.99 3.71
C GLY A 42 -1.96 -23.63 3.02
N ALA A 43 -1.63 -22.58 3.78
CA ALA A 43 -1.66 -21.20 3.31
C ALA A 43 -0.61 -20.92 2.23
N ASP A 44 0.46 -21.70 2.21
CA ASP A 44 1.58 -21.65 1.25
C ASP A 44 1.15 -21.92 -0.19
N ARG A 45 0.06 -22.67 -0.40
CA ARG A 45 -0.44 -22.98 -1.74
C ARG A 45 -0.87 -21.74 -2.52
N ALA A 46 -1.30 -20.68 -1.83
CA ALA A 46 -1.71 -19.45 -2.52
C ALA A 46 -0.52 -18.60 -3.01
N VAL A 47 0.73 -19.03 -2.76
CA VAL A 47 1.92 -18.28 -3.14
C VAL A 47 2.99 -19.19 -3.75
N ASP A 48 2.61 -20.38 -4.21
CA ASP A 48 3.55 -21.36 -4.77
C ASP A 48 3.69 -21.27 -6.30
N GLY A 49 2.97 -20.35 -6.94
CA GLY A 49 2.97 -20.13 -8.38
C GLY A 49 2.21 -21.20 -9.17
N ARG A 50 1.29 -21.95 -8.53
CA ARG A 50 0.56 -23.06 -9.16
C ARG A 50 -0.94 -22.86 -9.02
N TYR A 51 -1.61 -22.60 -10.15
CA TYR A 51 -3.06 -22.42 -10.20
C TYR A 51 -3.66 -22.89 -11.54
N THR A 52 -3.06 -23.93 -12.12
CA THR A 52 -3.57 -24.64 -13.31
C THR A 52 -4.77 -25.54 -13.03
N ASP A 53 -4.90 -26.05 -11.80
CA ASP A 53 -6.04 -26.85 -11.35
C ASP A 53 -6.71 -26.14 -10.17
N LEU A 54 -7.79 -25.43 -10.46
CA LEU A 54 -8.52 -24.58 -9.52
C LEU A 54 -9.54 -25.36 -8.68
N SER A 55 -9.40 -26.69 -8.59
CA SER A 55 -10.22 -27.55 -7.75
C SER A 55 -9.60 -27.85 -6.39
N ALA A 56 -10.46 -28.11 -5.39
CA ALA A 56 -9.97 -28.57 -4.09
C ALA A 56 -9.14 -29.86 -4.19
N ALA A 57 -9.48 -30.74 -5.14
CA ALA A 57 -8.79 -32.00 -5.34
C ALA A 57 -7.41 -31.81 -6.00
N GLY A 58 -7.26 -30.78 -6.84
CA GLY A 58 -6.02 -30.40 -7.53
C GLY A 58 -4.88 -30.02 -6.58
N GLY A 59 -5.21 -29.58 -5.37
CA GLY A 59 -4.22 -29.25 -4.35
C GLY A 59 -3.40 -28.02 -4.73
N GLN A 60 -3.96 -27.08 -5.48
CA GLN A 60 -3.30 -25.83 -5.87
C GLN A 60 -4.00 -24.63 -5.24
N CYS A 61 -4.79 -24.87 -4.18
CA CYS A 61 -5.50 -23.81 -3.48
C CYS A 61 -5.41 -23.98 -1.97
N THR A 62 -5.24 -22.85 -1.29
CA THR A 62 -5.51 -22.70 0.13
C THR A 62 -7.01 -22.87 0.36
N ILE A 63 -7.41 -23.52 1.46
CA ILE A 63 -8.83 -23.71 1.82
C ILE A 63 -9.00 -23.53 3.33
N SER A 64 -9.86 -22.59 3.72
CA SER A 64 -10.29 -22.42 5.13
C SER A 64 -11.19 -23.54 5.62
N GLY A 65 -11.23 -23.71 6.95
CA GLY A 65 -12.28 -24.46 7.62
C GLY A 65 -13.67 -23.89 7.39
N ASN A 66 -14.67 -24.77 7.39
CA ASN A 66 -16.08 -24.42 7.21
C ASN A 66 -16.69 -23.78 8.47
N GLN A 67 -17.82 -23.09 8.32
CA GLN A 67 -18.65 -22.59 9.43
C GLN A 67 -17.93 -21.63 10.38
N LYS A 68 -16.97 -20.87 9.85
CA LYS A 68 -16.31 -19.78 10.56
C LYS A 68 -16.91 -18.44 10.14
N SER A 69 -17.08 -17.52 11.09
CA SER A 69 -17.58 -16.17 10.80
C SER A 69 -16.51 -15.26 10.19
N THR A 70 -15.24 -15.64 10.26
CA THR A 70 -14.11 -14.92 9.66
C THR A 70 -13.17 -15.88 8.95
N ALA A 71 -12.58 -15.42 7.86
CA ALA A 71 -11.46 -16.07 7.21
C ALA A 71 -10.36 -15.05 6.98
N VAL A 72 -9.17 -15.32 7.54
CA VAL A 72 -7.97 -14.48 7.39
C VAL A 72 -6.90 -15.33 6.75
N TRP A 73 -6.30 -14.80 5.69
CA TRP A 73 -5.06 -15.30 5.10
C TRP A 73 -4.07 -14.15 5.00
N ARG A 74 -2.78 -14.42 5.19
CA ARG A 74 -1.74 -13.41 4.97
C ARG A 74 -0.44 -14.02 4.46
N VAL A 75 0.33 -13.22 3.75
CA VAL A 75 1.72 -13.49 3.35
C VAL A 75 2.66 -12.44 3.95
N ASP A 76 3.84 -12.88 4.41
CA ASP A 76 4.94 -12.01 4.85
C ASP A 76 5.96 -11.84 3.72
N LEU A 77 6.07 -10.63 3.16
CA LEU A 77 7.02 -10.33 2.09
C LEU A 77 8.49 -10.36 2.56
N GLY A 78 8.72 -10.33 3.88
CA GLY A 78 10.03 -10.34 4.53
C GLY A 78 10.58 -8.97 4.89
N GLY A 79 9.93 -7.89 4.43
CA GLY A 79 10.30 -6.50 4.70
C GLY A 79 9.23 -5.55 4.16
N VAL A 80 9.35 -4.26 4.48
CA VAL A 80 8.47 -3.23 3.93
C VAL A 80 8.91 -2.94 2.49
N LEU A 81 8.07 -3.29 1.52
CA LEU A 81 8.34 -3.15 0.09
C LEU A 81 7.31 -2.24 -0.57
N SER A 82 7.71 -1.60 -1.67
CA SER A 82 6.82 -0.80 -2.51
C SER A 82 5.97 -1.75 -3.36
N ILE A 83 4.65 -1.67 -3.20
CA ILE A 83 3.66 -2.53 -3.85
C ILE A 83 2.92 -1.68 -4.88
N HIS A 84 2.67 -2.24 -6.07
CA HIS A 84 1.88 -1.60 -7.11
C HIS A 84 0.48 -2.20 -7.20
N HIS A 85 0.40 -3.53 -7.31
CA HIS A 85 -0.87 -4.22 -7.46
C HIS A 85 -0.82 -5.65 -6.94
N ILE A 86 -2.00 -6.20 -6.68
CA ILE A 86 -2.21 -7.55 -6.16
C ILE A 86 -3.10 -8.29 -7.15
N PHE A 87 -2.70 -9.48 -7.53
CA PHE A 87 -3.49 -10.40 -8.35
C PHE A 87 -4.02 -11.52 -7.47
N ILE A 88 -5.30 -11.88 -7.64
CA ILE A 88 -5.94 -12.98 -6.92
C ILE A 88 -6.60 -13.92 -7.92
N GLN A 89 -6.20 -15.18 -7.89
CA GLN A 89 -6.87 -16.30 -8.53
C GLN A 89 -7.62 -17.10 -7.45
N TYR A 90 -8.95 -17.07 -7.52
CA TYR A 90 -9.82 -17.78 -6.56
C TYR A 90 -10.18 -19.16 -7.08
N ARG A 91 -10.52 -20.09 -6.17
CA ARG A 91 -11.01 -21.43 -6.49
C ARG A 91 -12.27 -21.39 -7.35
N THR A 92 -12.34 -22.23 -8.37
CA THR A 92 -13.51 -22.36 -9.27
C THR A 92 -14.03 -23.79 -9.37
N ASP A 93 -13.30 -24.76 -8.81
CA ASP A 93 -13.48 -26.19 -9.07
C ASP A 93 -13.35 -26.58 -10.55
N ASN A 94 -12.59 -25.80 -11.32
CA ASN A 94 -12.47 -25.92 -12.77
C ASN A 94 -13.82 -25.85 -13.50
N MET A 95 -14.83 -25.28 -12.84
CA MET A 95 -16.12 -25.00 -13.44
C MET A 95 -16.13 -23.60 -14.05
N VAL A 96 -17.07 -23.36 -14.96
CA VAL A 96 -17.32 -22.03 -15.52
C VAL A 96 -17.54 -21.04 -14.37
N TRP A 97 -16.97 -19.84 -14.50
CA TRP A 97 -17.09 -18.79 -13.50
C TRP A 97 -18.31 -17.91 -13.80
N ASP A 98 -19.47 -18.31 -13.27
CA ASP A 98 -20.76 -17.64 -13.42
C ASP A 98 -21.57 -17.69 -12.11
N GLU A 99 -22.80 -17.18 -12.13
CA GLU A 99 -23.66 -17.11 -10.94
C GLU A 99 -24.08 -18.46 -10.33
N LEU A 100 -23.91 -19.56 -11.08
CA LEU A 100 -24.19 -20.92 -10.66
C LEU A 100 -22.97 -21.59 -10.02
N ASN A 101 -21.77 -21.05 -10.22
CA ASN A 101 -20.57 -21.52 -9.56
C ASN A 101 -20.64 -21.25 -8.06
N GLY A 102 -20.64 -22.30 -7.24
CA GLY A 102 -20.78 -22.21 -5.79
C GLY A 102 -19.69 -21.36 -5.10
N CYS A 103 -18.49 -21.30 -5.69
CA CYS A 103 -17.36 -20.54 -5.13
C CYS A 103 -17.58 -19.01 -5.21
N THR A 104 -18.42 -18.52 -6.14
CA THR A 104 -18.71 -17.07 -6.25
C THR A 104 -19.31 -16.50 -4.97
N SER A 105 -20.29 -17.21 -4.38
CA SER A 105 -20.94 -16.80 -3.13
C SER A 105 -19.97 -16.72 -1.94
N ARG A 106 -18.94 -17.57 -1.92
CA ARG A 106 -17.92 -17.63 -0.88
C ARG A 106 -16.92 -16.49 -1.00
N PHE A 107 -16.58 -16.11 -2.23
CA PHE A 107 -15.61 -15.06 -2.51
C PHE A 107 -16.14 -13.65 -2.20
N LEU A 108 -17.46 -13.40 -2.38
CA LEU A 108 -18.08 -12.08 -2.16
C LEU A 108 -17.72 -11.41 -0.83
N GLY A 109 -17.56 -10.09 -0.84
CA GLY A 109 -17.38 -9.26 0.35
C GLY A 109 -16.01 -9.34 1.00
N TYR A 110 -15.02 -9.89 0.29
CA TYR A 110 -13.64 -9.91 0.77
C TYR A 110 -13.04 -8.50 0.81
N SER A 111 -11.97 -8.36 1.58
CA SER A 111 -11.15 -7.17 1.67
C SER A 111 -9.67 -7.54 1.63
N VAL A 112 -8.86 -6.63 1.12
CA VAL A 112 -7.40 -6.77 1.08
C VAL A 112 -6.78 -5.59 1.80
N TYR A 113 -5.87 -5.90 2.72
CA TYR A 113 -5.12 -4.91 3.48
C TYR A 113 -3.63 -5.07 3.23
N ILE A 114 -2.91 -3.95 3.25
CA ILE A 114 -1.46 -3.92 3.29
C ILE A 114 -1.05 -3.34 4.64
N SER A 115 -0.23 -4.07 5.39
CA SER A 115 0.17 -3.68 6.76
C SER A 115 1.65 -3.90 7.00
N ASN A 116 2.23 -3.13 7.93
CA ASN A 116 3.58 -3.38 8.45
C ASN A 116 3.58 -4.39 9.60
N SER A 117 2.40 -4.74 10.13
CA SER A 117 2.22 -5.74 11.19
C SER A 117 1.29 -6.86 10.73
N THR A 118 1.16 -7.90 11.55
CA THR A 118 0.19 -8.98 11.29
C THR A 118 -1.26 -8.58 11.55
N ASN A 119 -1.49 -7.37 12.05
CA ASN A 119 -2.81 -6.82 12.32
C ASN A 119 -3.29 -5.98 11.13
N LYS A 120 -4.47 -6.32 10.60
CA LYS A 120 -5.07 -5.62 9.46
C LYS A 120 -5.55 -4.20 9.83
N ASP A 121 -5.90 -3.97 11.10
CA ASP A 121 -6.49 -2.71 11.56
C ASP A 121 -5.44 -1.59 11.71
N GLU A 122 -4.16 -1.96 11.67
CA GLU A 122 -3.01 -1.05 11.63
C GLU A 122 -2.52 -0.77 10.19
N GLY A 123 -3.15 -1.40 9.19
CA GLY A 123 -2.77 -1.29 7.79
C GLY A 123 -3.67 -0.38 6.96
N VAL A 124 -3.35 -0.29 5.68
CA VAL A 124 -4.15 0.40 4.66
C VAL A 124 -5.14 -0.59 4.05
N LEU A 125 -6.43 -0.22 4.03
CA LEU A 125 -7.45 -0.93 3.28
C LEU A 125 -7.27 -0.64 1.78
N CYS A 126 -6.75 -1.61 1.02
CA CYS A 126 -6.55 -1.47 -0.42
C CYS A 126 -7.82 -1.69 -1.22
N PHE A 127 -8.61 -2.67 -0.79
CA PHE A 127 -9.79 -3.09 -1.53
C PHE A 127 -10.82 -3.66 -0.57
N LYS A 128 -12.09 -3.34 -0.85
CA LYS A 128 -13.23 -3.95 -0.20
C LYS A 128 -14.30 -4.19 -1.26
N ASP A 129 -14.69 -5.44 -1.45
CA ASP A 129 -15.85 -5.75 -2.25
C ASP A 129 -17.11 -5.30 -1.51
N THR A 130 -17.80 -4.32 -2.09
CA THR A 130 -19.12 -3.86 -1.65
C THR A 130 -20.20 -4.01 -2.72
N ASN A 131 -19.80 -4.28 -3.97
CA ASN A 131 -20.64 -4.05 -5.15
C ASN A 131 -20.78 -5.28 -6.04
N TYR A 132 -19.95 -6.31 -5.87
CA TYR A 132 -20.07 -7.49 -6.70
C TYR A 132 -21.28 -8.34 -6.31
N THR A 133 -21.77 -9.07 -7.29
CA THR A 133 -22.77 -10.13 -7.15
C THR A 133 -22.13 -11.44 -7.61
N LYS A 134 -22.82 -12.57 -7.41
CA LYS A 134 -22.34 -13.87 -7.91
C LYS A 134 -22.06 -13.86 -9.43
N ALA A 135 -22.80 -13.04 -10.20
CA ALA A 135 -22.63 -12.94 -11.65
C ALA A 135 -21.50 -11.98 -12.07
N THR A 136 -21.09 -11.05 -11.21
CA THR A 136 -20.19 -9.94 -11.58
C THR A 136 -18.85 -9.95 -10.87
N ILE A 137 -18.67 -10.75 -9.82
CA ILE A 137 -17.39 -10.89 -9.13
C ILE A 137 -16.34 -11.44 -10.14
N PRO A 138 -15.21 -10.77 -10.36
CA PRO A 138 -14.22 -11.22 -11.33
C PRO A 138 -13.33 -12.33 -10.76
N ASN A 139 -12.89 -13.24 -11.61
CA ASN A 139 -11.85 -14.21 -11.29
C ASN A 139 -11.04 -14.54 -12.56
N PRO A 140 -9.76 -14.16 -12.64
CA PRO A 140 -8.96 -13.52 -11.58
C PRO A 140 -9.36 -12.07 -11.30
N THR A 141 -8.97 -11.55 -10.13
CA THR A 141 -9.07 -10.12 -9.80
C THR A 141 -7.68 -9.47 -9.81
N ASN A 142 -7.59 -8.26 -10.35
CA ASN A 142 -6.40 -7.40 -10.24
C ASN A 142 -6.76 -6.13 -9.46
N ILE A 143 -6.07 -5.91 -8.34
CA ILE A 143 -6.30 -4.81 -7.39
C ILE A 143 -5.09 -3.89 -7.43
N ILE A 144 -5.25 -2.70 -8.02
CA ILE A 144 -4.23 -1.65 -7.96
C ILE A 144 -4.24 -1.07 -6.55
N CYS A 145 -3.13 -1.19 -5.83
CA CYS A 145 -2.93 -0.58 -4.52
C CYS A 145 -1.48 -0.15 -4.38
N ILE A 146 -1.22 1.12 -4.70
CA ILE A 146 0.13 1.69 -4.67
C ILE A 146 0.41 2.19 -3.27
N THR A 147 1.21 1.44 -2.51
CA THR A 147 1.61 1.79 -1.15
C THR A 147 2.81 0.95 -0.72
N HIS A 148 3.29 1.13 0.51
CA HIS A 148 4.33 0.32 1.11
C HIS A 148 3.73 -0.62 2.15
N GLY A 149 4.29 -1.82 2.26
CA GLY A 149 3.94 -2.72 3.36
C GLY A 149 4.73 -4.01 3.38
N ARG A 150 4.57 -4.75 4.47
CA ARG A 150 5.23 -6.05 4.68
C ARG A 150 4.28 -7.23 4.56
N TYR A 151 3.05 -7.07 5.02
CA TYR A 151 2.04 -8.12 5.02
C TYR A 151 0.92 -7.77 4.07
N ILE A 152 0.56 -8.72 3.22
CA ILE A 152 -0.70 -8.66 2.48
C ILE A 152 -1.69 -9.54 3.20
N ILE A 153 -2.85 -8.98 3.55
CA ILE A 153 -3.85 -9.67 4.36
C ILE A 153 -5.15 -9.72 3.58
N TYR A 154 -5.54 -10.92 3.16
CA TYR A 154 -6.87 -11.21 2.67
C TYR A 154 -7.81 -11.46 3.86
N TYR A 155 -8.97 -10.83 3.83
CA TYR A 155 -9.93 -10.91 4.92
C TYR A 155 -11.35 -11.04 4.39
N ASN A 156 -12.08 -12.03 4.89
CA ASN A 156 -13.52 -12.15 4.68
C ASN A 156 -14.22 -12.20 6.04
N ASN A 157 -15.27 -11.40 6.20
CA ASN A 157 -15.96 -11.19 7.47
C ASN A 157 -17.47 -11.32 7.33
N ARG A 158 -18.06 -12.16 8.16
CA ARG A 158 -19.50 -12.42 8.28
C ARG A 158 -20.00 -12.24 9.71
N THR A 159 -19.36 -11.36 10.49
CA THR A 159 -19.71 -11.15 11.90
C THR A 159 -20.80 -10.09 12.09
N TYR A 160 -20.81 -9.04 11.24
CA TYR A 160 -21.80 -7.96 11.33
C TYR A 160 -22.28 -7.52 9.93
N PRO A 161 -23.59 -7.24 9.75
CA PRO A 161 -24.15 -6.74 8.49
C PRO A 161 -23.72 -5.30 8.17
N PRO A 162 -23.86 -4.83 6.91
CA PRO A 162 -24.48 -5.52 5.77
C PRO A 162 -23.53 -6.50 5.08
N TYR A 163 -24.07 -7.66 4.67
CA TYR A 163 -23.37 -8.62 3.83
C TYR A 163 -23.75 -8.43 2.36
N PRO A 164 -22.85 -8.70 1.40
CA PRO A 164 -23.17 -8.63 -0.02
C PRO A 164 -24.35 -9.54 -0.38
N ALA A 165 -25.20 -9.13 -1.31
CA ALA A 165 -26.30 -9.97 -1.77
C ALA A 165 -25.76 -11.27 -2.42
N GLY A 166 -26.29 -12.42 -2.01
CA GLY A 166 -25.87 -13.73 -2.54
C GLY A 166 -24.59 -14.30 -1.92
N TYR A 167 -24.09 -13.69 -0.84
CA TYR A 167 -22.98 -14.25 -0.07
C TYR A 167 -23.29 -15.64 0.52
N SER A 168 -22.25 -16.42 0.81
CA SER A 168 -22.36 -17.70 1.51
C SER A 168 -22.79 -17.48 2.97
N THR A 169 -23.97 -17.97 3.35
CA THR A 169 -24.51 -17.83 4.71
C THR A 169 -23.94 -18.86 5.70
N ASP A 170 -23.24 -19.86 5.18
CA ASP A 170 -22.64 -20.95 5.97
C ASP A 170 -21.23 -20.62 6.49
N GLY A 171 -20.67 -19.45 6.17
CA GLY A 171 -19.37 -19.02 6.67
C GLY A 171 -18.63 -18.00 5.80
N ALA A 172 -17.51 -17.52 6.33
CA ALA A 172 -16.47 -16.77 5.62
C ALA A 172 -15.39 -17.73 5.10
N TYR A 173 -14.85 -17.47 3.91
CA TYR A 173 -13.88 -18.36 3.27
C TYR A 173 -12.68 -17.61 2.68
N ASN A 174 -11.53 -18.30 2.64
CA ASN A 174 -10.30 -17.89 1.94
C ASN A 174 -9.82 -19.01 0.98
N GLU A 175 -10.57 -19.31 -0.08
CA GLU A 175 -10.23 -20.37 -1.03
C GLU A 175 -9.32 -19.85 -2.16
N LEU A 176 -8.15 -19.33 -1.79
CA LEU A 176 -7.19 -18.69 -2.69
C LEU A 176 -6.35 -19.76 -3.41
N CYS A 177 -6.38 -19.77 -4.74
CA CYS A 177 -5.48 -20.62 -5.53
C CYS A 177 -4.15 -19.93 -5.80
N GLU A 178 -4.16 -18.63 -6.10
CA GLU A 178 -2.93 -17.83 -6.14
C GLU A 178 -3.21 -16.41 -5.66
N LEU A 179 -2.24 -15.81 -4.98
CA LEU A 179 -2.19 -14.41 -4.64
C LEU A 179 -0.78 -13.90 -4.93
N GLU A 180 -0.66 -13.14 -6.01
CA GLU A 180 0.59 -12.56 -6.46
C GLU A 180 0.65 -11.08 -6.06
N VAL A 181 1.83 -10.60 -5.67
CA VAL A 181 2.02 -9.23 -5.20
C VAL A 181 3.09 -8.60 -6.06
N TYR A 182 2.72 -7.66 -6.91
CA TYR A 182 3.64 -7.04 -7.85
C TYR A 182 4.16 -5.72 -7.31
N GLY A 183 5.48 -5.59 -7.23
CA GLY A 183 6.15 -4.37 -6.79
C GLY A 183 7.65 -4.42 -6.98
N CYS A 184 8.38 -3.59 -6.23
CA CYS A 184 9.83 -3.57 -6.24
C CYS A 184 10.41 -4.46 -5.13
N PRO A 185 11.33 -5.38 -5.46
CA PRO A 185 11.88 -6.35 -4.50
C PRO A 185 12.88 -5.74 -3.52
N ILE A 186 13.42 -4.56 -3.85
CA ILE A 186 14.40 -3.84 -3.02
C ILE A 186 13.72 -2.60 -2.44
N PRO A 187 13.74 -2.40 -1.11
CA PRO A 187 13.22 -1.20 -0.48
C PRO A 187 13.88 0.08 -1.01
N GLY A 188 13.09 1.15 -1.17
CA GLY A 188 13.58 2.45 -1.62
C GLY A 188 13.85 2.56 -3.11
N TYR A 189 13.40 1.58 -3.91
CA TYR A 189 13.45 1.63 -5.37
C TYR A 189 12.07 1.83 -5.98
N TYR A 190 12.03 2.56 -7.09
CA TYR A 190 10.84 2.87 -7.86
C TYR A 190 11.12 2.88 -9.37
N GLY A 191 10.08 3.20 -10.14
CA GLY A 191 10.09 3.27 -11.59
C GLY A 191 9.75 1.94 -12.21
N GLU A 192 9.55 1.94 -13.53
CA GLU A 192 9.04 0.80 -14.28
C GLU A 192 9.87 -0.48 -14.12
N ASN A 193 11.19 -0.34 -13.91
CA ASN A 193 12.12 -1.45 -13.72
C ASN A 193 12.75 -1.48 -12.33
N CYS A 194 12.16 -0.83 -11.33
CA CYS A 194 12.67 -0.80 -9.94
C CYS A 194 14.17 -0.46 -9.84
N SER A 195 14.61 0.49 -10.68
CA SER A 195 16.02 0.83 -10.87
C SER A 195 16.34 2.25 -10.41
N LEU A 196 15.33 3.07 -10.13
CA LEU A 196 15.49 4.44 -9.63
C LEU A 196 15.39 4.42 -8.11
N PHE A 197 16.27 5.16 -7.44
CA PHE A 197 16.25 5.26 -5.98
C PHE A 197 15.34 6.40 -5.53
N CYS A 198 14.50 6.15 -4.53
CA CYS A 198 13.66 7.18 -3.93
C CYS A 198 14.49 8.40 -3.51
N PRO A 199 13.99 9.65 -3.67
CA PRO A 199 14.71 10.83 -3.24
C PRO A 199 15.21 10.71 -1.79
N LEU A 200 16.47 11.10 -1.55
CA LEU A 200 17.15 10.91 -0.25
C LEU A 200 16.43 11.58 0.93
N LYS A 201 15.65 12.63 0.64
CA LYS A 201 14.92 13.43 1.62
C LYS A 201 13.46 12.99 1.77
N CYS A 202 13.03 11.92 1.10
CA CYS A 202 11.77 11.27 1.44
C CYS A 202 11.84 10.71 2.86
N GLN A 203 10.78 10.90 3.62
CA GLN A 203 10.60 10.27 4.92
C GLN A 203 10.67 8.74 4.78
N GLU A 204 11.45 8.10 5.65
CA GLU A 204 11.68 6.64 5.67
C GLU A 204 12.24 6.05 4.36
N GLY A 205 12.69 6.89 3.42
CA GLY A 205 13.14 6.44 2.10
C GLY A 205 12.01 5.87 1.23
N HIS A 206 10.75 6.20 1.54
CA HIS A 206 9.58 5.70 0.83
C HIS A 206 9.06 6.73 -0.18
N CYS A 207 8.80 6.26 -1.40
CA CYS A 207 8.26 7.08 -2.47
C CYS A 207 7.29 6.28 -3.35
N ASN A 208 6.42 6.98 -4.08
CA ASN A 208 5.49 6.38 -5.01
C ASN A 208 6.26 5.54 -6.04
N ILE A 209 5.85 4.28 -6.19
CA ILE A 209 6.55 3.30 -7.04
C ILE A 209 6.56 3.70 -8.53
N ILE A 210 5.64 4.56 -8.97
CA ILE A 210 5.53 4.97 -10.38
C ILE A 210 6.41 6.18 -10.66
N ASP A 211 6.23 7.27 -9.92
CA ASP A 211 6.82 8.57 -10.27
C ASP A 211 7.90 9.05 -9.28
N GLY A 212 8.09 8.36 -8.16
CA GLY A 212 9.10 8.72 -7.15
C GLY A 212 8.70 9.88 -6.24
N THR A 213 7.43 10.29 -6.25
CA THR A 213 6.92 11.30 -5.33
C THR A 213 6.98 10.78 -3.90
N CYS A 214 7.62 11.51 -2.99
CA CYS A 214 7.71 11.16 -1.58
C CYS A 214 6.32 11.20 -0.91
N LEU A 215 6.08 10.28 0.03
CA LEU A 215 4.85 10.30 0.85
C LEU A 215 4.92 11.36 1.98
N GLY A 216 6.13 11.78 2.32
CA GLY A 216 6.45 12.84 3.27
C GLY A 216 7.92 13.21 3.12
N CYS A 217 8.30 14.38 3.62
CA CYS A 217 9.69 14.83 3.62
C CYS A 217 10.29 14.77 5.02
N VAL A 218 11.60 14.56 5.10
CA VAL A 218 12.34 14.81 6.34
C VAL A 218 12.27 16.30 6.71
N ASP A 219 12.40 16.60 8.00
CA ASP A 219 12.32 17.97 8.53
C ASP A 219 13.17 18.96 7.73
N GLY A 220 12.56 20.09 7.40
CA GLY A 220 13.21 21.17 6.68
C GLY A 220 13.20 21.05 5.16
N TYR A 221 12.53 20.04 4.60
CA TYR A 221 12.39 19.87 3.16
C TYR A 221 10.91 19.76 2.74
N GLN A 222 10.62 20.14 1.51
CA GLN A 222 9.28 20.16 0.92
C GLN A 222 9.30 19.90 -0.59
N GLY A 223 8.08 19.77 -1.15
CA GLY A 223 7.85 19.48 -2.56
C GLY A 223 7.74 17.98 -2.85
N PRO A 224 7.33 17.60 -4.07
CA PRO A 224 6.97 16.22 -4.41
C PRO A 224 8.13 15.24 -4.25
N HIS A 225 9.38 15.68 -4.46
CA HIS A 225 10.57 14.84 -4.30
C HIS A 225 11.48 15.32 -3.16
N CYS A 226 10.98 16.19 -2.27
CA CYS A 226 11.73 16.72 -1.12
C CYS A 226 13.09 17.38 -1.48
N ASN A 227 13.19 17.95 -2.68
CA ASN A 227 14.41 18.60 -3.17
C ASN A 227 14.54 20.06 -2.73
N ASN A 228 13.47 20.66 -2.21
CA ASN A 228 13.46 22.07 -1.82
C ASN A 228 13.55 22.17 -0.31
N GLU A 229 14.37 23.08 0.20
CA GLU A 229 14.31 23.47 1.60
C GLU A 229 13.00 24.20 1.92
N CYS A 230 12.66 24.28 3.20
CA CYS A 230 11.54 25.11 3.64
C CYS A 230 11.71 26.55 3.17
N SER A 231 10.59 27.14 2.76
CA SER A 231 10.53 28.53 2.34
C SER A 231 10.99 29.46 3.46
N ALA A 232 11.41 30.68 3.08
CA ALA A 232 11.77 31.69 4.07
C ALA A 232 10.62 31.91 5.08
N GLY A 233 10.97 31.96 6.36
CA GLY A 233 10.04 32.08 7.48
C GLY A 233 9.54 30.75 8.05
N THR A 234 9.86 29.59 7.46
CA THR A 234 9.39 28.29 7.96
C THR A 234 10.49 27.26 8.19
N TYR A 235 10.21 26.27 9.05
CA TYR A 235 11.11 25.16 9.36
C TYR A 235 10.38 23.90 9.86
N GLY A 236 11.12 22.80 10.01
CA GLY A 236 10.66 21.56 10.66
C GLY A 236 9.85 20.63 9.75
N PHE A 237 9.11 19.69 10.37
CA PHE A 237 8.25 18.75 9.65
C PHE A 237 7.20 19.47 8.80
N GLU A 238 7.09 19.09 7.53
CA GLU A 238 6.22 19.71 6.52
C GLU A 238 6.34 21.24 6.42
N CYS A 239 7.46 21.81 6.88
CA CYS A 239 7.64 23.26 7.00
C CYS A 239 6.51 23.96 7.78
N GLY A 240 5.90 23.26 8.75
CA GLY A 240 4.74 23.74 9.50
C GLY A 240 5.06 24.75 10.61
N ASN A 241 6.32 24.87 11.01
CA ASN A 241 6.72 25.81 12.07
C ASN A 241 7.19 27.14 11.50
N LEU A 242 6.90 28.24 12.20
CA LEU A 242 7.35 29.58 11.86
C LEU A 242 8.66 29.93 12.55
N CYS A 243 9.61 30.49 11.81
CA CYS A 243 10.82 31.08 12.37
C CYS A 243 10.49 32.17 13.41
N GLY A 244 11.34 32.29 14.44
CA GLY A 244 11.34 33.45 15.32
C GLY A 244 11.99 34.68 14.67
N ASN A 245 12.09 35.78 15.42
CA ASN A 245 12.79 36.99 14.99
C ASN A 245 14.31 36.77 15.05
N CYS A 246 14.87 36.09 14.06
CA CYS A 246 16.32 35.96 13.93
C CYS A 246 16.97 37.31 13.66
N TYR A 247 18.17 37.51 14.19
CA TYR A 247 18.93 38.76 14.05
C TYR A 247 19.01 39.23 12.60
N ASN A 248 18.64 40.49 12.35
CA ASN A 248 18.58 41.11 11.02
C ASN A 248 17.62 40.43 10.03
N GLY A 249 16.60 39.71 10.51
CA GLY A 249 15.63 39.02 9.65
C GLY A 249 16.23 37.90 8.79
N ILE A 250 17.40 37.38 9.17
CA ILE A 250 18.04 36.25 8.49
C ILE A 250 17.15 35.01 8.65
N GLN A 251 17.06 34.20 7.60
CA GLN A 251 16.31 32.95 7.63
C GLN A 251 16.81 32.03 8.76
N CYS A 252 15.90 31.52 9.58
CA CYS A 252 16.23 30.52 10.58
C CYS A 252 16.62 29.20 9.90
N ASN A 253 17.37 28.34 10.60
CA ASN A 253 17.70 27.01 10.06
C ASN A 253 16.43 26.25 9.67
N HIS A 254 16.31 25.86 8.40
CA HIS A 254 15.12 25.24 7.84
C HIS A 254 14.74 23.90 8.51
N VAL A 255 15.68 23.21 9.18
CA VAL A 255 15.42 21.94 9.88
C VAL A 255 14.90 22.19 11.30
N ASN A 256 15.61 22.99 12.10
CA ASN A 256 15.38 23.07 13.54
C ASN A 256 14.97 24.46 14.05
N GLY A 257 14.87 25.45 13.18
CA GLY A 257 14.44 26.80 13.54
C GLY A 257 15.50 27.66 14.22
N HIS A 258 16.75 27.18 14.34
CA HIS A 258 17.81 27.90 15.05
C HIS A 258 18.28 29.14 14.29
N CYS A 259 18.38 30.28 15.00
CA CYS A 259 18.97 31.51 14.48
C CYS A 259 20.48 31.52 14.76
N GLN A 260 21.31 31.36 13.71
CA GLN A 260 22.76 31.23 13.85
C GLN A 260 23.43 32.43 14.54
N ASN A 261 22.87 33.63 14.40
CA ASN A 261 23.39 34.87 14.99
C ASN A 261 22.57 35.33 16.23
N GLY A 262 21.74 34.44 16.79
CA GLY A 262 20.80 34.78 17.86
C GLY A 262 19.52 35.46 17.33
N CYS A 263 18.65 35.82 18.26
CA CYS A 263 17.38 36.49 17.98
C CYS A 263 17.51 38.01 18.19
N ASP A 264 16.78 38.78 17.40
CA ASP A 264 16.58 40.19 17.71
C ASP A 264 15.85 40.31 19.05
N ILE A 265 16.40 41.16 19.93
CA ILE A 265 15.76 41.49 21.19
C ILE A 265 14.59 42.40 20.85
N ASP A 266 13.36 41.95 21.10
CA ASP A 266 12.20 42.80 20.97
C ASP A 266 12.20 43.86 22.08
N VAL A 267 12.77 45.02 21.78
CA VAL A 267 12.92 46.15 22.71
C VAL A 267 11.56 46.70 23.17
N SER A 268 10.45 46.30 22.53
CA SER A 268 9.09 46.67 22.94
C SER A 268 8.61 45.96 24.22
N THR A 269 9.29 44.90 24.65
CA THR A 269 8.96 44.13 25.87
C THR A 269 9.95 44.34 27.02
N LEU A 270 11.06 45.05 26.77
CA LEU A 270 11.94 45.50 27.84
C LEU A 270 11.22 46.59 28.65
N PRO A 271 11.10 46.48 29.99
CA PRO A 271 10.63 47.60 30.78
C PRO A 271 11.56 48.78 30.46
N HIS A 272 10.98 49.88 30.01
CA HIS A 272 11.76 51.07 29.71
C HIS A 272 12.60 51.42 30.94
N LEU A 273 13.88 51.74 30.75
CA LEU A 273 14.76 52.25 31.82
C LEU A 273 14.13 53.45 32.57
N THR A 274 13.17 54.14 31.97
CA THR A 274 12.39 55.21 32.61
C THR A 274 11.44 54.73 33.71
N ASP A 275 11.05 53.45 33.74
CA ASP A 275 10.19 52.89 34.80
C ASP A 275 10.98 52.37 36.01
N MET A 276 12.29 52.14 35.88
CA MET A 276 13.18 51.77 36.99
C MET A 276 13.64 52.96 37.84
N MET A 277 13.48 54.20 37.36
CA MET A 277 13.81 55.44 38.09
C MET A 277 12.63 56.04 38.87
N LYS A 278 11.49 55.34 38.97
CA LYS A 278 10.36 55.76 39.83
C LYS A 278 10.35 55.09 41.21
N LEU A 279 11.39 54.33 41.56
CA LEU A 279 11.50 53.58 42.82
C LEU A 279 12.72 53.97 43.67
N LEU A 280 13.31 55.14 43.43
CA LEU A 280 14.27 55.82 44.30
C LEU A 280 13.87 57.29 44.44
#